data_AF-A0A2A2J7G9-F1
#
_entry.id   AF-A0A2A2J7G9-F1
#
_cell.length_a   1.000
_cell.length_b   1.000
_cell.length_c   1.000
_cell.angle_alpha   90.00
_cell.angle_beta   90.00
_cell.angle_gamma   90.00
#
_symmetry.space_group_name_H-M   'P 1'
#
loop_
_entity.id
_entity.type
_entity.pdbx_description
1 polymer ?
#
loop_
_entity_poly.entity_id
_entity_poly.type
_entity_poly.pdbx_seq_one_letter_code
_entity_poly.pdbx_strand_id
1 'polypeptide(L)'
;MRPLTEEETEKVLGKLTYFIGDNVAQLIDRSDGNYCFRNHKERVYYSSEKLMRQASVIAREPLLAFGTCLGKFTKTKKFHLHITALDYLAPYAKNRVWLKSQAEQQFLYGNNILKSGIGRMSEAAPANAGVVVFSMTDTPLGFGVSAKSTQDCKKADPTAVVLLHQCDLGEYIRSEATLTLLLMNSAITEALACLLAIIVMMRSNITKKEITLSTGSDDPALLRYLLLSHFPEYYVDAGTISGHLNVVRNFAVAAPIGFVAIVVPSTKKILNIVAGARYSPHLSRMHTELLKALTMSAMIPLLYISSVSTYFLLTFQVVRHPFYEDFVFANANLIPAFSPLVSIFFISPYNRRAHQIWQKLRCRKMNSFVVSTSVALSQSNEDNRV
;
A
#
# COMPACT_ATOMS: atom_id res chain seq x y z
N MET A 1 -13.29 23.48 7.23
CA MET A 1 -12.06 24.28 7.21
C MET A 1 -12.31 25.59 7.92
N ARG A 2 -11.50 25.95 8.92
CA ARG A 2 -11.61 27.21 9.66
C ARG A 2 -10.26 27.91 9.81
N PRO A 3 -10.20 29.23 10.08
CA PRO A 3 -8.98 29.90 10.50
C PRO A 3 -8.46 29.31 11.82
N LEU A 4 -7.16 29.44 12.06
CA LEU A 4 -6.57 29.14 13.36
C LEU A 4 -6.98 30.24 14.35
N THR A 5 -7.17 29.87 15.61
CA THR A 5 -7.31 30.85 16.69
C THR A 5 -5.94 31.47 16.99
N GLU A 6 -5.90 32.57 17.75
CA GLU A 6 -4.64 33.23 18.13
C GLU A 6 -3.72 32.26 18.91
N GLU A 7 -4.26 31.55 19.91
CA GLU A 7 -3.53 30.51 20.65
C GLU A 7 -3.00 29.37 19.76
N GLU A 8 -3.79 28.93 18.78
CA GLU A 8 -3.37 27.88 17.84
C GLU A 8 -2.27 28.38 16.91
N THR A 9 -2.36 29.65 16.51
CA THR A 9 -1.40 30.32 15.64
C THR A 9 -0.06 30.45 16.35
N GLU A 10 -0.04 30.91 17.60
CA GLU A 10 1.17 31.00 18.41
C GLU A 10 1.87 29.63 18.55
N LYS A 11 1.09 28.56 18.80
CA LYS A 11 1.64 27.20 18.92
C LYS A 11 2.22 26.66 17.61
N VAL A 12 1.56 26.93 16.49
CA VAL A 12 2.03 26.49 15.17
C VAL A 12 3.27 27.27 14.78
N LEU A 13 3.20 28.61 14.80
CA LEU A 13 4.33 29.47 14.44
C LEU A 13 5.51 29.24 15.37
N GLY A 14 5.29 29.15 16.69
CA GLY A 14 6.36 28.85 17.65
C GLY A 14 7.08 27.53 17.36
N LYS A 15 6.35 26.50 16.89
CA LYS A 15 6.97 25.23 16.47
C LYS A 15 7.71 25.35 15.13
N LEU A 16 7.27 26.21 14.21
CA LEU A 16 7.97 26.46 12.95
C LEU A 16 9.23 27.31 13.18
N THR A 17 9.13 28.41 13.92
CA THR A 17 10.26 29.26 14.34
C THR A 17 11.36 28.46 15.02
N TYR A 18 11.01 27.41 15.77
CA TYR A 18 11.98 26.50 16.39
C TYR A 18 12.93 25.80 15.38
N PHE A 19 12.52 25.61 14.11
CA PHE A 19 13.35 25.01 13.05
C PHE A 19 13.90 26.04 12.05
N ILE A 20 13.09 27.03 11.66
CA ILE A 20 13.44 27.99 10.59
C ILE A 20 13.80 29.40 11.10
N GLY A 21 13.66 29.67 12.39
CA GLY A 21 13.93 30.99 12.98
C GLY A 21 12.99 32.07 12.46
N ASP A 22 13.54 33.24 12.13
CA ASP A 22 12.77 34.42 11.70
C ASP A 22 12.27 34.32 10.25
N ASN A 23 12.69 33.28 9.51
CA ASN A 23 12.30 33.06 8.11
C ASN A 23 10.84 32.63 7.93
N VAL A 24 10.05 32.53 9.01
CA VAL A 24 8.62 32.15 8.95
C VAL A 24 7.81 33.12 8.09
N ALA A 25 8.18 34.40 8.04
CA ALA A 25 7.52 35.40 7.18
C ALA A 25 7.58 35.00 5.68
N GLN A 26 8.67 34.37 5.25
CA GLN A 26 8.86 33.92 3.85
C GLN A 26 7.93 32.77 3.47
N LEU A 27 7.35 32.06 4.44
CA LEU A 27 6.31 31.06 4.17
C LEU A 27 4.96 31.70 3.86
N ILE A 28 4.68 32.91 4.35
CA ILE A 28 3.41 33.60 4.14
C ILE A 28 3.50 34.43 2.87
N ASP A 29 4.56 35.22 2.75
CA ASP A 29 4.80 36.16 1.67
C ASP A 29 5.75 35.53 0.63
N ARG A 30 5.17 34.77 -0.30
CA ARG A 30 5.88 34.17 -1.42
C ARG A 30 5.69 35.00 -2.69
N SER A 31 6.67 34.96 -3.59
CA SER A 31 6.58 35.56 -4.92
C SER A 31 5.36 35.10 -5.71
N ASP A 32 4.91 33.85 -5.49
CA ASP A 32 3.82 33.21 -6.22
C ASP A 32 2.42 33.63 -5.71
N GLY A 33 2.38 34.36 -4.58
CA GLY A 33 1.17 34.87 -3.93
C GLY A 33 1.11 34.55 -2.43
N ASN A 34 0.01 34.95 -1.80
CA ASN A 34 -0.18 34.80 -0.35
C ASN A 34 -0.57 33.37 0.02
N TYR A 35 0.07 32.86 1.06
CA TYR A 35 -0.24 31.56 1.66
C TYR A 35 -0.85 31.73 3.05
N CYS A 36 -1.73 30.81 3.42
CA CYS A 36 -2.39 30.84 4.72
C CYS A 36 -2.42 29.46 5.37
N PHE A 37 -2.49 29.47 6.71
CA PHE A 37 -2.73 28.29 7.52
C PHE A 37 -4.23 28.14 7.81
N ARG A 38 -4.74 26.92 7.71
CA ARG A 38 -6.13 26.59 8.00
C ARG A 38 -6.23 25.30 8.81
N ASN A 39 -7.13 25.28 9.78
CA ASN A 39 -7.40 24.11 10.60
C ASN A 39 -8.59 23.33 10.01
N HIS A 40 -8.41 22.04 9.81
CA HIS A 40 -9.46 21.12 9.41
C HIS A 40 -9.29 19.78 10.11
N LYS A 41 -10.31 19.36 10.87
CA LYS A 41 -10.30 18.09 11.63
C LYS A 41 -9.02 17.93 12.48
N GLU A 42 -8.65 18.99 13.21
CA GLU A 42 -7.45 19.10 14.07
C GLU A 42 -6.10 19.05 13.34
N ARG A 43 -6.11 19.09 12.01
CA ARG A 43 -4.90 19.15 11.17
C ARG A 43 -4.73 20.55 10.61
N VAL A 44 -3.49 21.02 10.58
CA VAL A 44 -3.13 22.32 10.05
C VAL A 44 -2.60 22.13 8.64
N TYR A 45 -3.28 22.75 7.68
CA TYR A 45 -2.93 22.74 6.28
C TYR A 45 -2.34 24.09 5.88
N TYR A 46 -1.31 24.03 5.06
CA TYR A 46 -0.65 25.15 4.41
C TYR A 46 -1.03 25.16 2.92
N SER A 47 -1.62 26.26 2.47
CA SER A 47 -2.17 26.38 1.12
C SER A 47 -2.19 27.83 0.65
N SER A 48 -2.17 28.05 -0.67
CA SER A 48 -2.38 29.37 -1.23
C SER A 48 -3.80 29.87 -0.97
N GLU A 49 -3.99 31.18 -0.85
CA GLU A 49 -5.32 31.77 -0.65
C GLU A 49 -6.30 31.41 -1.78
N LYS A 50 -5.80 31.30 -3.01
CA LYS A 50 -6.60 30.90 -4.19
C LYS A 50 -7.20 29.50 -3.99
N LEU A 51 -6.38 28.53 -3.58
CA LEU A 51 -6.82 27.16 -3.33
C LEU A 51 -7.79 27.09 -2.14
N MET A 52 -7.55 27.90 -1.11
CA MET A 52 -8.43 28.00 0.05
C MET A 52 -9.84 28.50 -0.34
N ARG A 53 -9.94 29.53 -1.20
CA ARG A 53 -11.24 30.03 -1.72
C ARG A 53 -11.99 28.99 -2.56
N GLN A 54 -11.28 28.15 -3.30
CA GLN A 54 -11.90 27.04 -4.03
C GLN A 54 -12.37 25.94 -3.08
N ALA A 55 -11.53 25.60 -2.09
CA ALA A 55 -11.87 24.59 -1.08
C ALA A 55 -13.04 25.01 -0.18
N SER A 56 -13.32 26.31 -0.01
CA SER A 56 -14.45 26.78 0.80
C SER A 56 -15.83 26.46 0.22
N VAL A 57 -15.91 26.13 -1.08
CA VAL A 57 -17.17 25.68 -1.70
C VAL A 57 -17.57 24.27 -1.23
N ILE A 58 -16.60 23.48 -0.75
CA ILE A 58 -16.81 22.09 -0.32
C ILE A 58 -17.17 22.04 1.16
N ALA A 59 -18.24 21.32 1.50
CA ALA A 59 -18.66 21.12 2.88
C ALA A 59 -17.58 20.40 3.74
N ARG A 60 -17.63 20.60 5.06
CA ARG A 60 -16.62 20.09 6.01
C ARG A 60 -16.46 18.57 6.01
N GLU A 61 -17.55 17.84 5.84
CA GLU A 61 -17.52 16.37 5.85
C GLU A 61 -16.81 15.77 4.64
N PRO A 62 -17.21 16.09 3.39
CA PRO A 62 -16.57 15.55 2.19
C PRO A 62 -15.15 16.08 1.96
N LEU A 63 -14.80 17.23 2.52
CA LEU A 63 -13.43 17.75 2.43
C LEU A 63 -12.46 16.83 3.21
N LEU A 64 -11.58 16.13 2.48
CA LEU A 64 -10.56 15.24 3.05
C LEU A 64 -9.28 16.01 3.39
N ALA A 65 -8.66 16.63 2.39
CA ALA A 65 -7.43 17.41 2.50
C ALA A 65 -7.42 18.54 1.44
N PHE A 66 -6.63 19.57 1.68
CA PHE A 66 -6.38 20.66 0.74
C PHE A 66 -4.99 21.23 1.02
N GLY A 67 -4.20 21.49 -0.03
CA GLY A 67 -2.79 21.87 0.14
C GLY A 67 -1.98 20.82 0.91
N THR A 68 -1.01 21.27 1.69
CA THR A 68 -0.08 20.39 2.42
C THR A 68 -0.35 20.40 3.91
N CYS A 69 -0.56 19.23 4.50
CA CYS A 69 -0.71 19.10 5.95
C CYS A 69 0.66 19.32 6.62
N LEU A 70 0.83 20.35 7.43
CA LEU A 70 2.09 20.56 8.17
C LEU A 70 2.13 19.77 9.48
N GLY A 71 0.97 19.46 10.04
CA GLY A 71 0.90 18.78 11.32
C GLY A 71 -0.50 18.69 11.87
N LYS A 72 -0.61 18.24 13.11
CA LYS A 72 -1.88 18.11 13.83
C LYS A 72 -1.77 18.56 15.26
N PHE A 73 -2.89 19.00 15.83
CA PHE A 73 -3.00 19.19 17.26
C PHE A 73 -3.21 17.84 17.95
N THR A 74 -2.52 17.63 19.07
CA THR A 74 -2.76 16.51 19.97
C THR A 74 -3.98 16.78 20.85
N LYS A 75 -4.50 15.76 21.52
CA LYS A 75 -5.54 15.92 22.56
C LYS A 75 -5.13 16.90 23.66
N THR A 76 -3.83 17.02 23.93
CA THR A 76 -3.23 17.98 24.87
C THR A 76 -3.03 19.38 24.28
N LYS A 77 -3.63 19.67 23.11
CA LYS A 77 -3.51 20.93 22.36
C LYS A 77 -2.05 21.35 22.09
N LYS A 78 -1.13 20.40 21.94
CA LYS A 78 0.24 20.65 21.47
C LYS A 78 0.27 20.44 19.96
N PHE A 79 1.00 21.28 19.24
CA PHE A 79 1.17 21.11 17.80
C PHE A 79 2.29 20.10 17.50
N HIS A 80 1.93 19.03 16.78
CA HIS A 80 2.87 18.00 16.35
C HIS A 80 3.12 18.13 14.85
N LEU A 81 4.37 18.44 14.50
CA LEU A 81 4.82 18.63 13.12
C LEU A 81 4.93 17.27 12.42
N HIS A 82 4.50 17.21 11.16
CA HIS A 82 4.58 16.01 10.32
C HIS A 82 5.70 16.14 9.28
N ILE A 83 6.14 15.00 8.74
CA ILE A 83 7.20 14.95 7.72
C ILE A 83 6.85 15.69 6.44
N THR A 84 5.56 15.80 6.12
CA THR A 84 5.02 16.54 4.97
C THR A 84 5.36 18.04 4.99
N ALA A 85 5.80 18.58 6.12
CA ALA A 85 6.31 19.95 6.22
C ALA A 85 7.76 20.11 5.72
N LEU A 86 8.50 19.01 5.52
CA LEU A 86 9.94 19.02 5.26
C LEU A 86 10.31 19.84 4.03
N ASP A 87 9.59 19.69 2.93
CA ASP A 87 9.91 20.37 1.67
C ASP A 87 9.79 21.90 1.77
N TYR A 88 8.88 22.38 2.62
CA TYR A 88 8.69 23.82 2.86
C TYR A 88 9.68 24.38 3.88
N LEU A 89 10.10 23.58 4.86
CA LEU A 89 10.96 24.05 5.95
C LEU A 89 12.45 23.83 5.69
N ALA A 90 12.83 22.81 4.93
CA ALA A 90 14.23 22.47 4.66
C ALA A 90 15.03 23.62 4.02
N PRO A 91 14.50 24.39 3.04
CA PRO A 91 15.25 25.50 2.44
C PRO A 91 15.60 26.62 3.44
N TYR A 92 14.71 26.86 4.40
CA TYR A 92 14.81 27.95 5.38
C TYR A 92 15.37 27.52 6.74
N ALA A 93 15.82 26.27 6.85
CA ALA A 93 16.33 25.70 8.10
C ALA A 93 17.58 26.44 8.60
N LYS A 94 17.51 26.91 9.84
CA LYS A 94 18.62 27.62 10.52
C LYS A 94 19.76 26.67 10.89
N ASN A 95 19.42 25.54 11.51
CA ASN A 95 20.38 24.52 11.92
C ASN A 95 20.19 23.25 11.08
N ARG A 96 21.29 22.75 10.51
CA ARG A 96 21.31 21.60 9.62
C ARG A 96 22.34 20.57 10.10
N VAL A 97 22.00 19.29 9.93
CA VAL A 97 22.89 18.17 10.27
C VAL A 97 22.91 17.22 9.08
N TRP A 98 24.11 16.87 8.61
CA TRP A 98 24.32 15.91 7.53
C TRP A 98 24.74 14.57 8.11
N LEU A 99 24.04 13.51 7.73
CA LEU A 99 24.30 12.15 8.18
C LEU A 99 25.14 11.39 7.17
N LYS A 100 26.05 10.53 7.67
CA LYS A 100 26.75 9.54 6.85
C LYS A 100 25.77 8.46 6.38
N SER A 101 26.07 7.78 5.29
CA SER A 101 25.19 6.75 4.69
C SER A 101 24.79 5.64 5.66
N GLN A 102 25.67 5.21 6.57
CA GLN A 102 25.34 4.20 7.59
C GLN A 102 24.28 4.69 8.59
N ALA A 103 24.32 5.98 8.94
CA ALA A 103 23.41 6.61 9.89
C ALA A 103 22.10 7.07 9.25
N GLU A 104 22.11 7.36 7.95
CA GLU A 104 20.92 7.70 7.18
C GLU A 104 19.85 6.60 7.27
N GLN A 105 20.24 5.35 7.01
CA GLN A 105 19.31 4.23 7.14
C GLN A 105 18.78 4.08 8.59
N GLN A 106 19.64 4.29 9.59
CA GLN A 106 19.22 4.23 11.00
C GLN A 106 18.19 5.32 11.32
N PHE A 107 18.38 6.53 10.79
CA PHE A 107 17.48 7.67 10.96
C PHE A 107 16.11 7.42 10.33
N LEU A 108 16.08 6.90 9.09
CA LEU A 108 14.85 6.56 8.37
C LEU A 108 14.06 5.40 9.01
N TYR A 109 14.70 4.62 9.88
CA TYR A 109 14.01 3.63 10.71
C TYR A 109 13.48 4.21 12.04
N GLY A 110 13.66 5.51 12.28
CA GLY A 110 13.20 6.18 13.49
C GLY A 110 14.13 6.04 14.70
N ASN A 111 15.43 5.78 14.47
CA ASN A 111 16.41 5.73 15.57
C ASN A 111 17.07 7.09 15.78
N ASN A 112 17.48 7.34 17.02
CA ASN A 112 18.36 8.46 17.36
C ASN A 112 19.74 8.25 16.76
N ILE A 113 20.45 9.34 16.46
CA ILE A 113 21.76 9.27 15.81
C ILE A 113 22.88 9.59 16.79
N LEU A 114 23.87 8.69 16.75
CA LEU A 114 25.09 8.78 17.52
C LEU A 114 26.10 9.71 16.85
N LYS A 115 27.07 10.19 17.62
CA LYS A 115 28.14 11.05 17.10
C LYS A 115 28.87 10.44 15.90
N SER A 116 29.12 9.13 15.91
CA SER A 116 29.77 8.40 14.81
C SER A 116 29.06 8.57 13.45
N GLY A 117 27.74 8.72 13.48
CA GLY A 117 26.86 8.84 12.33
C GLY A 117 26.76 10.25 11.73
N ILE A 118 27.25 11.27 12.44
CA ILE A 118 27.23 12.66 11.96
C ILE A 118 28.41 12.89 11.01
N GLY A 119 28.11 13.41 9.82
CA GLY A 119 29.09 13.88 8.85
C GLY A 119 29.45 15.35 9.08
N ARG A 120 28.45 16.23 8.95
CA ARG A 120 28.58 17.69 9.10
C ARG A 120 27.45 18.23 9.99
N MET A 121 27.70 19.33 10.69
CA MET A 121 26.71 20.02 11.52
C MET A 121 26.91 21.52 11.37
N SER A 122 25.82 22.30 11.35
CA SER A 122 25.85 23.76 11.36
C SER A 122 26.64 24.30 12.55
N GLU A 123 27.37 25.39 12.34
CA GLU A 123 28.11 26.05 13.41
C GLU A 123 27.17 26.70 14.42
N ALA A 124 27.57 26.70 15.69
CA ALA A 124 26.86 27.34 16.80
C ALA A 124 25.41 26.85 17.06
N ALA A 125 25.02 25.65 16.61
CA ALA A 125 23.74 25.08 17.02
C ALA A 125 23.74 24.79 18.55
N PRO A 126 22.79 25.36 19.32
CA PRO A 126 22.71 25.14 20.76
C PRO A 126 22.17 23.74 21.08
N ALA A 127 22.33 23.32 22.35
CA ALA A 127 21.66 22.13 22.85
C ALA A 127 20.14 22.33 22.84
N ASN A 128 19.40 21.27 22.58
CA ASN A 128 17.94 21.26 22.42
C ASN A 128 17.41 22.19 21.33
N ALA A 129 18.21 22.45 20.29
CA ALA A 129 17.76 23.19 19.11
C ALA A 129 17.04 22.27 18.11
N GLY A 130 16.05 22.82 17.41
CA GLY A 130 15.44 22.16 16.26
C GLY A 130 16.43 22.15 15.10
N VAL A 131 16.61 20.98 14.50
CA VAL A 131 17.52 20.80 13.35
C VAL A 131 16.82 20.05 12.24
N VAL A 132 17.12 20.43 11.01
CA VAL A 132 16.72 19.66 9.82
C VAL A 132 17.87 18.75 9.41
N VAL A 133 17.54 17.49 9.17
CA VAL A 133 18.49 16.43 8.89
C VAL A 133 18.59 16.23 7.40
N PHE A 134 19.82 16.16 6.89
CA PHE A 134 20.14 15.98 5.48
C PHE A 134 21.03 14.75 5.30
N SER A 135 20.99 14.15 4.11
CA SER A 135 22.01 13.21 3.65
C SER A 135 23.25 13.99 3.19
N MET A 136 24.39 13.32 3.01
CA MET A 136 25.61 13.92 2.44
C MET A 136 25.42 14.51 1.04
N THR A 137 24.35 14.12 0.33
CA THR A 137 23.98 14.63 -0.99
C THR A 137 23.04 15.85 -0.94
N ASP A 138 22.92 16.52 0.21
CA ASP A 138 22.01 17.66 0.44
C ASP A 138 20.51 17.34 0.26
N THR A 139 20.15 16.05 0.30
CA THR A 139 18.74 15.62 0.32
C THR A 139 18.18 15.72 1.73
N PRO A 140 17.04 16.42 1.97
CA PRO A 140 16.43 16.49 3.29
C PRO A 140 15.81 15.14 3.68
N LEU A 141 16.09 14.67 4.90
CA LEU A 141 15.66 13.36 5.42
C LEU A 141 14.57 13.47 6.49
N GLY A 142 14.54 14.57 7.25
CA GLY A 142 13.56 14.78 8.31
C GLY A 142 13.93 15.84 9.34
N PHE A 143 13.26 15.77 10.48
CA PHE A 143 13.42 16.67 11.62
C PHE A 143 14.03 15.95 12.81
N GLY A 144 14.87 16.68 13.55
CA GLY A 144 15.45 16.21 14.80
C GLY A 144 15.63 17.33 15.81
N VAL A 145 16.05 16.96 17.01
CA VAL A 145 16.44 17.88 18.08
C VAL A 145 17.89 17.57 18.45
N SER A 146 18.73 18.60 18.50
CA SER A 146 20.11 18.43 18.93
C SER A 146 20.17 18.12 20.43
N ALA A 147 20.74 16.99 20.84
CA ALA A 147 20.91 16.65 22.25
C ALA A 147 22.08 17.42 22.90
N LYS A 148 23.11 17.73 22.11
CA LYS A 148 24.32 18.44 22.55
C LYS A 148 24.53 19.70 21.72
N SER A 149 25.26 20.67 22.26
CA SER A 149 25.70 21.82 21.46
C SER A 149 26.71 21.39 20.40
N THR A 150 26.95 22.21 19.38
CA THR A 150 27.95 21.93 18.35
C THR A 150 29.36 21.76 18.93
N GLN A 151 29.69 22.52 19.99
CA GLN A 151 30.99 22.43 20.67
C GLN A 151 31.12 21.14 21.47
N ASP A 152 30.07 20.76 22.20
CA ASP A 152 30.05 19.53 23.00
C ASP A 152 29.99 18.28 22.11
N CYS A 153 29.33 18.37 20.97
CA CYS A 153 29.29 17.33 19.94
C CYS A 153 30.70 17.01 19.40
N LYS A 154 31.61 17.99 19.32
CA LYS A 154 33.00 17.74 18.89
C LYS A 154 33.80 16.96 19.94
N LYS A 155 33.49 17.12 21.23
CA LYS A 155 34.17 16.47 22.36
C LYS A 155 33.51 15.15 22.80
N ALA A 156 32.31 14.86 22.30
CA ALA A 156 31.51 13.71 22.70
C ALA A 156 32.07 12.40 22.14
N ASP A 157 31.90 11.32 22.91
CA ASP A 157 32.24 9.97 22.47
C ASP A 157 31.48 9.56 21.19
N PRO A 158 32.08 8.74 20.31
CA PRO A 158 31.43 8.28 19.09
C PRO A 158 30.07 7.59 19.30
N THR A 159 29.87 6.99 20.48
CA THR A 159 28.65 6.28 20.89
C THR A 159 27.62 7.19 21.57
N ALA A 160 27.96 8.45 21.85
CA ALA A 160 27.03 9.38 22.48
C ALA A 160 25.92 9.78 21.50
N VAL A 161 24.68 9.81 21.99
CA VAL A 161 23.54 10.34 21.22
C VAL A 161 23.72 11.85 21.08
N VAL A 162 23.73 12.33 19.84
CA VAL A 162 23.87 13.76 19.53
C VAL A 162 22.60 14.32 18.90
N LEU A 163 21.85 13.50 18.18
CA LEU A 163 20.63 13.91 17.51
C LEU A 163 19.47 13.02 17.95
N LEU A 164 18.46 13.64 18.54
CA LEU A 164 17.20 13.01 18.86
C LEU A 164 16.31 13.04 17.64
N HIS A 165 15.83 11.88 17.24
CA HIS A 165 14.87 11.74 16.17
C HIS A 165 13.54 12.41 16.56
N GLN A 166 12.88 13.06 15.60
CA GLN A 166 11.51 13.56 15.75
C GLN A 166 10.60 13.01 14.66
N CYS A 167 11.02 13.15 13.40
CA CYS A 167 10.21 12.80 12.24
C CYS A 167 11.11 12.55 11.03
N ASP A 168 10.80 11.56 10.20
CA ASP A 168 11.64 11.17 9.06
C ASP A 168 10.81 10.69 7.85
N LEU A 169 11.43 10.70 6.66
CA LEU A 169 10.80 10.25 5.41
C LEU A 169 10.35 8.78 5.44
N GLY A 170 10.99 7.92 6.24
CA GLY A 170 10.56 6.55 6.43
C GLY A 170 9.19 6.42 7.10
N GLU A 171 8.63 7.50 7.66
CA GLU A 171 7.24 7.53 8.11
C GLU A 171 6.24 7.31 6.97
N TYR A 172 6.55 7.72 5.74
CA TYR A 172 5.66 7.47 4.59
C TYR A 172 5.40 5.98 4.38
N ILE A 173 6.41 5.14 4.64
CA ILE A 173 6.33 3.68 4.51
C ILE A 173 5.80 3.05 5.80
N ARG A 174 6.22 3.54 6.98
CA ARG A 174 5.85 2.94 8.27
C ARG A 174 4.43 3.29 8.73
N SER A 175 3.98 4.50 8.43
CA SER A 175 2.72 5.08 8.90
C SER A 175 1.74 5.31 7.76
N GLU A 176 1.68 4.37 6.81
CA GLU A 176 0.75 4.41 5.67
C GLU A 176 -0.68 4.70 6.13
N ALA A 177 -1.20 4.08 7.20
CA ALA A 177 -2.58 4.34 7.64
C ALA A 177 -2.85 5.80 8.08
N THR A 178 -1.86 6.51 8.62
CA THR A 178 -2.01 7.90 9.09
C THR A 178 -1.75 8.92 7.98
N LEU A 179 -0.91 8.55 6.99
CA LEU A 179 -0.44 9.41 5.89
C LEU A 179 -1.13 9.11 4.54
N THR A 180 -1.46 7.85 4.19
CA THR A 180 -2.23 7.52 2.97
C THR A 180 -3.70 7.94 3.07
N LEU A 181 -4.26 8.08 4.27
CA LEU A 181 -5.53 8.79 4.48
C LEU A 181 -5.47 10.27 4.04
N LEU A 182 -4.27 10.84 3.85
CA LEU A 182 -4.06 12.18 3.26
C LEU A 182 -3.91 12.15 1.72
N LEU A 183 -3.57 11.01 1.10
CA LEU A 183 -3.26 10.92 -0.33
C LEU A 183 -4.28 10.15 -1.16
N MET A 184 -5.07 9.24 -0.58
CA MET A 184 -5.99 8.41 -1.37
C MET A 184 -7.44 8.58 -0.94
N ASN A 185 -8.21 9.10 -1.89
CA ASN A 185 -9.66 9.13 -1.91
C ASN A 185 -10.17 7.69 -1.75
N SER A 186 -10.87 7.39 -0.64
CA SER A 186 -11.32 6.03 -0.32
C SER A 186 -12.30 5.46 -1.33
N ALA A 187 -12.95 6.30 -2.15
CA ALA A 187 -13.85 5.85 -3.21
C ALA A 187 -13.12 5.48 -4.52
N ILE A 188 -12.02 6.18 -4.84
CA ILE A 188 -11.30 5.98 -6.10
C ILE A 188 -10.51 4.67 -6.05
N THR A 189 -9.93 4.30 -4.90
CA THR A 189 -9.21 3.03 -4.73
C THR A 189 -10.10 1.80 -4.90
N GLU A 190 -11.37 1.87 -4.49
CA GLU A 190 -12.29 0.72 -4.53
C GLU A 190 -12.77 0.45 -5.96
N ALA A 191 -13.13 1.51 -6.69
CA ALA A 191 -13.52 1.40 -8.09
C ALA A 191 -12.34 1.04 -9.00
N LEU A 192 -11.15 1.66 -8.81
CA LEU A 192 -9.96 1.32 -9.60
C LEU A 192 -9.41 -0.06 -9.27
N ALA A 193 -9.44 -0.52 -8.01
CA ALA A 193 -8.96 -1.86 -7.68
C ALA A 193 -9.90 -2.95 -8.21
N CYS A 194 -11.22 -2.74 -8.15
CA CYS A 194 -12.19 -3.64 -8.79
C CYS A 194 -12.04 -3.60 -10.31
N LEU A 195 -11.87 -2.41 -10.91
CA LEU A 195 -11.66 -2.26 -12.35
C LEU A 195 -10.33 -2.91 -12.79
N LEU A 196 -9.24 -2.74 -12.03
CA LEU A 196 -7.95 -3.41 -12.28
C LEU A 196 -8.07 -4.92 -12.12
N ALA A 197 -8.75 -5.40 -11.08
CA ALA A 197 -8.98 -6.84 -10.90
C ALA A 197 -9.81 -7.42 -12.06
N ILE A 198 -10.85 -6.72 -12.50
CA ILE A 198 -11.66 -7.09 -13.67
C ILE A 198 -10.81 -7.04 -14.94
N ILE A 199 -10.02 -6.00 -15.15
CA ILE A 199 -9.12 -5.87 -16.31
C ILE A 199 -8.06 -6.97 -16.31
N VAL A 200 -7.49 -7.33 -15.16
CA VAL A 200 -6.50 -8.42 -15.03
C VAL A 200 -7.15 -9.78 -15.28
N MET A 201 -8.36 -10.02 -14.77
CA MET A 201 -9.14 -11.23 -15.06
C MET A 201 -9.57 -11.30 -16.52
N MET A 202 -9.91 -10.17 -17.15
CA MET A 202 -10.26 -10.11 -18.57
C MET A 202 -9.02 -10.31 -19.46
N ARG A 203 -7.88 -9.69 -19.09
CA ARG A 203 -6.60 -9.83 -19.81
C ARG A 203 -6.15 -11.28 -19.84
N SER A 204 -6.20 -12.02 -18.72
CA SER A 204 -5.76 -13.42 -18.67
C SER A 204 -6.61 -14.37 -19.53
N ASN A 205 -7.91 -14.09 -19.68
CA ASN A 205 -8.78 -14.83 -20.59
C ASN A 205 -8.45 -14.52 -22.06
N ILE A 206 -8.12 -13.27 -22.38
CA ILE A 206 -7.74 -12.85 -23.74
C ILE A 206 -6.37 -13.43 -24.11
N THR A 207 -5.35 -13.34 -23.26
CA THR A 207 -4.01 -13.91 -23.56
C THR A 207 -4.03 -15.42 -23.68
N LYS A 208 -4.90 -16.14 -22.94
CA LYS A 208 -5.07 -17.59 -23.10
C LYS A 208 -5.76 -17.93 -24.42
N LYS A 209 -6.79 -17.17 -24.81
CA LYS A 209 -7.42 -17.33 -26.13
C LYS A 209 -6.41 -17.09 -27.26
N GLU A 210 -5.58 -16.07 -27.14
CA GLU A 210 -4.50 -15.79 -28.12
C GLU A 210 -3.41 -16.86 -28.13
N ILE A 211 -2.97 -17.38 -26.97
CA ILE A 211 -1.96 -18.45 -26.93
C ILE A 211 -2.52 -19.73 -27.55
N THR A 212 -3.74 -20.14 -27.19
CA THR A 212 -4.40 -21.33 -27.79
C THR A 212 -4.69 -21.16 -29.27
N LEU A 213 -5.10 -19.96 -29.73
CA LEU A 213 -5.24 -19.67 -31.17
C LEU A 213 -3.89 -19.60 -31.90
N SER A 214 -2.82 -19.14 -31.25
CA SER A 214 -1.50 -19.00 -31.87
C SER A 214 -0.74 -20.32 -31.97
N THR A 215 -1.06 -21.30 -31.12
CA THR A 215 -0.40 -22.61 -31.14
C THR A 215 -1.21 -23.66 -31.91
N GLY A 216 -2.55 -23.64 -31.90
CA GLY A 216 -3.37 -24.61 -32.65
C GLY A 216 -3.30 -24.41 -34.17
N SER A 217 -2.25 -24.92 -34.81
CA SER A 217 -1.91 -24.66 -36.21
C SER A 217 -2.44 -25.69 -37.23
N ASP A 218 -3.29 -26.63 -36.81
CA ASP A 218 -3.73 -27.74 -37.65
C ASP A 218 -5.13 -27.49 -38.25
N ASP A 219 -5.37 -27.99 -39.47
CA ASP A 219 -6.57 -27.70 -40.28
C ASP A 219 -7.89 -28.03 -39.54
N PRO A 220 -8.77 -27.04 -39.31
CA PRO A 220 -10.03 -27.21 -38.60
C PRO A 220 -10.97 -28.25 -39.23
N ALA A 221 -10.93 -28.43 -40.55
CA ALA A 221 -11.76 -29.42 -41.24
C ALA A 221 -11.31 -30.85 -40.91
N LEU A 222 -10.01 -31.08 -40.86
CA LEU A 222 -9.41 -32.37 -40.51
C LEU A 222 -9.62 -32.68 -39.03
N LEU A 223 -9.49 -31.68 -38.16
CA LEU A 223 -9.78 -31.81 -36.73
C LEU A 223 -11.26 -32.14 -36.47
N ARG A 224 -12.19 -31.50 -37.20
CA ARG A 224 -13.62 -31.80 -37.11
C ARG A 224 -13.90 -33.25 -37.50
N TYR A 225 -13.29 -33.71 -38.60
CA TYR A 225 -13.44 -35.09 -39.06
C TYR A 225 -12.92 -36.10 -38.03
N LEU A 226 -11.71 -35.89 -37.50
CA LEU A 226 -11.11 -36.79 -36.50
C LEU A 226 -11.85 -36.76 -35.16
N LEU A 227 -12.37 -35.60 -34.76
CA LEU A 227 -13.14 -35.45 -33.53
C LEU A 227 -14.48 -36.16 -33.64
N LEU A 228 -15.22 -35.98 -34.73
CA LEU A 228 -16.50 -36.67 -34.95
C LEU A 228 -16.31 -38.18 -35.23
N SER A 229 -15.16 -38.60 -35.78
CA SER A 229 -14.87 -40.02 -35.99
C SER A 229 -14.57 -40.77 -34.70
N HIS A 230 -13.96 -40.10 -33.71
CA HIS A 230 -13.64 -40.68 -32.41
C HIS A 230 -14.72 -40.41 -31.35
N PHE A 231 -15.45 -39.30 -31.47
CA PHE A 231 -16.43 -38.80 -30.51
C PHE A 231 -17.69 -38.28 -31.24
N PRO A 232 -18.57 -39.19 -31.71
CA PRO A 232 -19.76 -38.82 -32.47
C PRO A 232 -20.84 -38.12 -31.61
N GLU A 233 -20.72 -38.17 -30.28
CA GLU A 233 -21.70 -37.62 -29.32
C GLU A 233 -21.54 -36.10 -29.08
N TYR A 234 -20.47 -35.49 -29.61
CA TYR A 234 -20.19 -34.06 -29.39
C TYR A 234 -21.02 -33.20 -30.36
N TYR A 235 -21.68 -32.14 -29.84
CA TYR A 235 -22.43 -31.19 -30.66
C TYR A 235 -21.52 -30.05 -31.14
N VAL A 236 -21.19 -30.05 -32.44
CA VAL A 236 -20.11 -29.21 -33.00
C VAL A 236 -20.63 -28.11 -33.95
N ASP A 237 -21.93 -28.04 -34.22
CA ASP A 237 -22.48 -27.24 -35.33
C ASP A 237 -22.42 -25.71 -35.18
N ALA A 238 -22.05 -25.18 -34.01
CA ALA A 238 -21.96 -23.73 -33.76
C ALA A 238 -20.60 -23.25 -33.22
N GLY A 239 -19.57 -24.11 -33.15
CA GLY A 239 -18.30 -23.81 -32.50
C GLY A 239 -17.10 -23.62 -33.45
N THR A 240 -16.13 -22.80 -33.05
CA THR A 240 -14.78 -22.79 -33.66
C THR A 240 -13.95 -23.91 -33.04
N ILE A 241 -13.49 -24.87 -33.86
CA ILE A 241 -12.64 -25.99 -33.40
C ILE A 241 -11.18 -25.60 -33.62
N SER A 242 -10.39 -25.63 -32.55
CA SER A 242 -8.94 -25.42 -32.58
C SER A 242 -8.27 -26.51 -31.77
N GLY A 243 -7.23 -27.14 -32.32
CA GLY A 243 -6.57 -28.27 -31.67
C GLY A 243 -5.24 -28.62 -32.32
N HIS A 244 -4.62 -29.70 -31.83
CA HIS A 244 -3.38 -30.24 -32.34
C HIS A 244 -3.53 -31.73 -32.63
N LEU A 245 -2.98 -32.18 -33.75
CA LEU A 245 -2.89 -33.61 -34.09
C LEU A 245 -1.93 -34.36 -33.16
N ASN A 246 -0.91 -33.68 -32.62
CA ASN A 246 0.11 -34.25 -31.75
C ASN A 246 0.13 -33.57 -30.37
N VAL A 247 -0.59 -34.15 -29.42
CA VAL A 247 -0.74 -33.67 -28.04
C VAL A 247 0.58 -33.72 -27.25
N VAL A 248 1.50 -34.62 -27.62
CA VAL A 248 2.80 -34.85 -26.94
C VAL A 248 3.81 -33.71 -27.21
N ARG A 249 3.65 -32.91 -28.27
CA ARG A 249 4.56 -31.81 -28.65
C ARG A 249 4.26 -30.48 -27.94
N ASN A 250 3.49 -30.49 -26.85
CA ASN A 250 3.11 -29.26 -26.15
C ASN A 250 3.99 -28.99 -24.92
N PHE A 251 4.94 -28.06 -25.08
CA PHE A 251 5.82 -27.53 -24.02
C PHE A 251 5.05 -26.94 -22.82
N ALA A 252 3.76 -26.63 -22.99
CA ALA A 252 2.90 -26.00 -22.00
C ALA A 252 2.64 -26.85 -20.74
N VAL A 253 2.75 -28.18 -20.84
CA VAL A 253 2.53 -29.09 -19.69
C VAL A 253 3.79 -29.23 -18.80
N ALA A 254 4.99 -28.99 -19.35
CA ALA A 254 6.27 -29.17 -18.66
C ALA A 254 6.72 -27.94 -17.83
N ALA A 255 6.41 -26.72 -18.30
CA ALA A 255 6.81 -25.47 -17.65
C ALA A 255 6.36 -25.30 -16.16
N PRO A 256 5.14 -25.67 -15.76
CA PRO A 256 4.65 -25.45 -14.39
C PRO A 256 5.23 -26.44 -13.36
N ILE A 257 5.58 -27.66 -13.79
CA ILE A 257 6.20 -28.67 -12.91
C ILE A 257 7.60 -28.20 -12.47
N GLY A 258 8.37 -27.62 -13.41
CA GLY A 258 9.68 -27.03 -13.11
C GLY A 258 9.60 -25.82 -12.15
N PHE A 259 8.55 -25.01 -12.28
CA PHE A 259 8.36 -23.83 -11.41
C PHE A 259 8.10 -24.24 -9.94
N VAL A 260 7.27 -25.26 -9.70
CA VAL A 260 7.02 -25.78 -8.34
C VAL A 260 8.28 -26.39 -7.72
N ALA A 261 9.03 -27.18 -8.50
CA ALA A 261 10.23 -27.85 -8.04
C ALA A 261 11.36 -26.89 -7.64
N ILE A 262 11.43 -25.69 -8.23
CA ILE A 262 12.46 -24.69 -7.93
C ILE A 262 12.01 -23.74 -6.81
N VAL A 263 10.78 -23.24 -6.85
CA VAL A 263 10.32 -22.15 -5.97
C VAL A 263 10.04 -22.61 -4.54
N VAL A 264 9.49 -23.81 -4.34
CA VAL A 264 9.18 -24.34 -3.00
C VAL A 264 10.44 -24.58 -2.13
N PRO A 265 11.52 -25.22 -2.63
CA PRO A 265 12.72 -25.39 -1.82
C PRO A 265 13.50 -24.09 -1.58
N SER A 266 13.51 -23.17 -2.56
CA SER A 266 14.20 -21.89 -2.42
C SER A 266 13.52 -20.96 -1.40
N THR A 267 12.19 -20.98 -1.31
CA THR A 267 11.43 -20.23 -0.27
C THR A 267 11.64 -20.80 1.13
N LYS A 268 11.69 -22.13 1.30
CA LYS A 268 12.05 -22.76 2.59
C LYS A 268 13.46 -22.38 3.06
N LYS A 269 14.43 -22.33 2.14
CA LYS A 269 15.81 -21.93 2.44
C LYS A 269 15.89 -20.48 2.95
N ILE A 270 15.16 -19.55 2.33
CA ILE A 270 15.09 -18.14 2.76
C ILE A 270 14.45 -18.02 4.15
N LEU A 271 13.39 -18.80 4.42
CA LEU A 271 12.72 -18.79 5.73
C LEU A 271 13.66 -19.21 6.87
N ASN A 272 14.49 -20.24 6.64
CA ASN A 272 15.47 -20.70 7.62
C ASN A 272 16.56 -19.65 7.90
N ILE A 273 16.98 -18.88 6.89
CA ILE A 273 17.93 -17.78 7.05
C ILE A 273 17.33 -16.64 7.88
N VAL A 274 16.06 -16.30 7.63
CA VAL A 274 15.34 -15.24 8.35
C VAL A 274 15.04 -15.64 9.80
N ALA A 275 14.78 -16.93 10.07
CA ALA A 275 14.58 -17.45 11.42
C ALA A 275 15.85 -17.40 12.29
N GLY A 276 17.04 -17.45 11.67
CA GLY A 276 18.33 -17.36 12.36
C GLY A 276 18.82 -15.95 12.70
N ALA A 277 18.17 -14.90 12.17
CA ALA A 277 18.61 -13.52 12.32
C ALA A 277 17.89 -12.80 13.48
N ARG A 278 18.65 -12.15 14.37
CA ARG A 278 18.12 -11.38 15.51
C ARG A 278 17.57 -10.03 15.04
N TYR A 279 16.25 -9.94 14.89
CA TYR A 279 15.56 -8.68 14.56
C TYR A 279 14.78 -8.11 15.75
N SER A 280 14.50 -6.81 15.68
CA SER A 280 13.50 -6.14 16.51
C SER A 280 12.13 -6.84 16.39
N PRO A 281 11.33 -6.96 17.47
CA PRO A 281 10.07 -7.70 17.48
C PRO A 281 9.02 -7.17 16.49
N HIS A 282 9.10 -5.91 16.06
CA HIS A 282 8.22 -5.33 15.03
C HIS A 282 8.68 -5.70 13.60
N LEU A 283 9.99 -5.65 13.35
CA LEU A 283 10.60 -6.02 12.06
C LEU A 283 10.42 -7.50 11.76
N SER A 284 10.53 -8.36 12.78
CA SER A 284 10.23 -9.79 12.68
C SER A 284 8.79 -10.06 12.24
N ARG A 285 7.81 -9.28 12.74
CA ARG A 285 6.40 -9.44 12.35
C ARG A 285 6.16 -9.10 10.90
N MET A 286 6.68 -7.97 10.41
CA MET A 286 6.54 -7.59 9.00
C MET A 286 7.21 -8.59 8.05
N HIS A 287 8.44 -9.01 8.35
CA HIS A 287 9.12 -10.02 7.55
C HIS A 287 8.35 -11.34 7.56
N THR A 288 7.84 -11.78 8.71
CA THR A 288 7.04 -13.01 8.82
C THR A 288 5.74 -12.93 8.04
N GLU A 289 5.04 -11.79 8.07
CA GLU A 289 3.80 -11.59 7.30
C GLU A 289 4.05 -11.60 5.79
N LEU A 290 5.11 -10.92 5.34
CA LEU A 290 5.50 -10.90 3.93
C LEU A 290 5.94 -12.29 3.46
N LEU A 291 6.75 -12.98 4.25
CA LEU A 291 7.15 -14.38 3.99
C LEU A 291 5.95 -15.31 3.92
N LYS A 292 4.98 -15.19 4.83
CA LYS A 292 3.74 -15.97 4.79
C LYS A 292 2.94 -15.72 3.51
N ALA A 293 2.80 -14.47 3.08
CA ALA A 293 2.12 -14.13 1.84
C ALA A 293 2.84 -14.70 0.60
N LEU A 294 4.17 -14.57 0.55
CA LEU A 294 5.02 -15.13 -0.49
C LEU A 294 4.94 -16.66 -0.53
N THR A 295 5.01 -17.34 0.62
CA THR A 295 4.86 -18.80 0.68
C THR A 295 3.47 -19.23 0.23
N MET A 296 2.41 -18.54 0.65
CA MET A 296 1.06 -18.87 0.20
C MET A 296 0.91 -18.66 -1.31
N SER A 297 1.47 -17.59 -1.88
CA SER A 297 1.47 -17.35 -3.33
C SER A 297 2.27 -18.40 -4.10
N ALA A 298 3.38 -18.89 -3.53
CA ALA A 298 4.19 -19.97 -4.09
C ALA A 298 3.56 -21.36 -3.97
N MET A 299 2.52 -21.52 -3.14
CA MET A 299 1.74 -22.75 -3.00
C MET A 299 0.51 -22.78 -3.94
N ILE A 300 0.07 -21.63 -4.48
CA ILE A 300 -1.02 -21.58 -5.48
C ILE A 300 -0.75 -22.49 -6.70
N PRO A 301 0.49 -22.58 -7.24
CA PRO A 301 0.81 -23.53 -8.31
C PRO A 301 0.62 -25.01 -7.96
N LEU A 302 0.45 -25.42 -6.69
CA LEU A 302 0.08 -26.80 -6.37
C LEU A 302 -1.32 -27.17 -6.85
N LEU A 303 -2.21 -26.20 -7.05
CA LEU A 303 -3.49 -26.42 -7.72
C LEU A 303 -3.30 -26.96 -9.14
N TYR A 304 -2.16 -26.63 -9.78
CA TYR A 304 -1.79 -27.13 -11.10
C TYR A 304 -1.56 -28.65 -11.12
N ILE A 305 -1.18 -29.26 -9.99
CA ILE A 305 -1.01 -30.72 -9.90
C ILE A 305 -2.34 -31.42 -10.17
N SER A 306 -3.46 -30.89 -9.64
CA SER A 306 -4.78 -31.46 -9.91
C SER A 306 -5.16 -31.36 -11.39
N SER A 307 -4.83 -30.24 -12.05
CA SER A 307 -5.10 -30.04 -13.48
C SER A 307 -4.25 -30.97 -14.35
N VAL A 308 -2.97 -31.13 -14.00
CA VAL A 308 -2.03 -32.03 -14.71
C VAL A 308 -2.42 -33.49 -14.53
N SER A 309 -2.82 -33.91 -13.32
CA SER A 309 -3.31 -35.26 -13.08
C SER A 309 -4.57 -35.58 -13.89
N THR A 310 -5.55 -34.67 -13.92
CA THR A 310 -6.75 -34.83 -14.77
C THR A 310 -6.41 -34.87 -16.25
N TYR A 311 -5.45 -34.05 -16.71
CA TYR A 311 -4.95 -34.08 -18.09
C TYR A 311 -4.31 -35.43 -18.46
N PHE A 312 -3.49 -36.01 -17.58
CA PHE A 312 -2.93 -37.34 -17.81
C PHE A 312 -4.01 -38.43 -17.82
N LEU A 313 -5.00 -38.37 -16.92
CA LEU A 313 -6.12 -39.31 -16.91
C LEU A 313 -6.97 -39.24 -18.19
N LEU A 314 -7.15 -38.05 -18.76
CA LEU A 314 -7.78 -37.84 -20.07
C LEU A 314 -6.91 -38.40 -21.21
N THR A 315 -5.59 -38.18 -21.16
CA THR A 315 -4.64 -38.64 -22.20
C THR A 315 -4.55 -40.17 -22.26
N PHE A 316 -4.53 -40.85 -21.10
CA PHE A 316 -4.59 -42.31 -21.02
C PHE A 316 -6.02 -42.87 -21.18
N GLN A 317 -6.99 -42.00 -21.49
CA GLN A 317 -8.39 -42.34 -21.72
C GLN A 317 -9.08 -43.09 -20.58
N VAL A 318 -8.61 -42.93 -19.34
CA VAL A 318 -9.14 -43.57 -18.12
C VAL A 318 -10.48 -42.94 -17.72
N VAL A 319 -10.62 -41.63 -17.93
CA VAL A 319 -11.83 -40.86 -17.64
C VAL A 319 -12.18 -40.06 -18.89
N ARG A 320 -13.46 -40.06 -19.29
CA ARG A 320 -13.94 -39.40 -20.51
C ARG A 320 -15.27 -38.71 -20.21
N HIS A 321 -15.23 -37.39 -20.05
CA HIS A 321 -16.43 -36.59 -19.91
C HIS A 321 -16.08 -35.12 -20.22
N PRO A 322 -16.94 -34.36 -20.93
CA PRO A 322 -16.71 -32.94 -21.24
C PRO A 322 -16.38 -32.10 -20.00
N PHE A 323 -17.03 -32.42 -18.88
CA PHE A 323 -16.72 -31.82 -17.56
C PHE A 323 -15.23 -31.85 -17.20
N TYR A 324 -14.53 -32.97 -17.42
CA TYR A 324 -13.12 -33.09 -17.06
C TYR A 324 -12.22 -32.34 -18.03
N GLU A 325 -12.63 -32.22 -19.31
CA GLU A 325 -11.95 -31.40 -20.30
C GLU A 325 -12.03 -29.92 -19.90
N ASP A 326 -13.23 -29.44 -19.57
CA ASP A 326 -13.46 -28.08 -19.08
C ASP A 326 -12.77 -27.82 -17.73
N PHE A 327 -12.73 -28.83 -16.85
CA PHE A 327 -12.12 -28.73 -15.53
C PHE A 327 -10.62 -28.42 -15.59
N VAL A 328 -9.87 -29.01 -16.55
CA VAL A 328 -8.44 -28.74 -16.75
C VAL A 328 -8.21 -27.25 -17.06
N PHE A 329 -9.06 -26.65 -17.90
CA PHE A 329 -8.96 -25.24 -18.26
C PHE A 329 -9.49 -24.30 -17.17
N ALA A 330 -10.60 -24.65 -16.52
CA ALA A 330 -11.22 -23.86 -15.45
C ALA A 330 -10.30 -23.74 -14.23
N ASN A 331 -9.62 -24.81 -13.85
CA ASN A 331 -8.72 -24.82 -12.70
C ASN A 331 -7.47 -23.94 -12.93
N ALA A 332 -6.94 -23.91 -14.16
CA ALA A 332 -5.87 -22.99 -14.55
C ALA A 332 -6.28 -21.50 -14.48
N ASN A 333 -7.58 -21.18 -14.41
CA ASN A 333 -8.10 -19.81 -14.26
C ASN A 333 -8.29 -19.40 -12.80
N LEU A 334 -8.31 -20.34 -11.84
CA LEU A 334 -8.42 -20.03 -10.42
C LEU A 334 -7.15 -19.39 -9.84
N ILE A 335 -5.99 -19.65 -10.46
CA ILE A 335 -4.67 -19.16 -10.02
C ILE A 335 -4.58 -17.62 -9.98
N PRO A 336 -4.86 -16.89 -11.07
CA PRO A 336 -4.85 -15.42 -11.03
C PRO A 336 -5.98 -14.84 -10.15
N ALA A 337 -7.03 -15.61 -9.85
CA ALA A 337 -8.07 -15.19 -8.91
C ALA A 337 -7.64 -15.32 -7.44
N PHE A 338 -6.82 -16.33 -7.10
CA PHE A 338 -6.32 -16.53 -5.73
C PHE A 338 -5.13 -15.63 -5.36
N SER A 339 -4.31 -15.22 -6.34
CA SER A 339 -3.17 -14.32 -6.10
C SER A 339 -3.55 -13.01 -5.37
N PRO A 340 -4.56 -12.23 -5.80
CA PRO A 340 -4.98 -11.02 -5.09
C PRO A 340 -5.65 -11.34 -3.74
N LEU A 341 -6.33 -12.48 -3.61
CA LEU A 341 -6.94 -12.90 -2.34
C LEU A 341 -5.87 -13.16 -1.27
N VAL A 342 -4.79 -13.87 -1.61
CA VAL A 342 -3.67 -14.11 -0.69
C VAL A 342 -3.07 -12.79 -0.18
N SER A 343 -2.90 -11.80 -1.07
CA SER A 343 -2.43 -10.47 -0.69
C SER A 343 -3.39 -9.77 0.28
N ILE A 344 -4.70 -9.84 0.04
CA ILE A 344 -5.70 -9.22 0.92
C ILE A 344 -5.74 -9.86 2.30
N PHE A 345 -5.58 -11.19 2.40
CA PHE A 345 -5.67 -11.89 3.68
C PHE A 345 -4.40 -11.82 4.53
N PHE A 346 -3.22 -11.93 3.93
CA PHE A 346 -1.96 -12.13 4.67
C PHE A 346 -1.13 -10.85 4.85
N ILE A 347 -1.33 -9.83 4.01
CA ILE A 347 -0.57 -8.59 4.11
C ILE A 347 -1.36 -7.61 5.01
N SER A 348 -0.80 -7.31 6.19
CA SER A 348 -1.45 -6.50 7.26
C SER A 348 -2.22 -5.26 6.81
N PRO A 349 -1.69 -4.38 5.93
CA PRO A 349 -2.43 -3.18 5.52
C PRO A 349 -3.75 -3.48 4.80
N TYR A 350 -3.78 -4.55 3.99
CA TYR A 350 -4.98 -4.93 3.23
C TYR A 350 -6.00 -5.66 4.11
N ASN A 351 -5.55 -6.61 4.94
CA ASN A 351 -6.41 -7.37 5.86
C ASN A 351 -7.15 -6.44 6.83
N ARG A 352 -6.42 -5.53 7.50
CA ARG A 352 -7.02 -4.63 8.49
C ARG A 352 -8.07 -3.72 7.86
N ARG A 353 -7.82 -3.26 6.63
CA ARG A 353 -8.75 -2.41 5.90
C ARG A 353 -9.97 -3.20 5.42
N ALA A 354 -9.79 -4.43 4.91
CA ALA A 354 -10.89 -5.34 4.60
C ALA A 354 -11.74 -5.65 5.84
N HIS A 355 -11.12 -5.85 7.00
CA HIS A 355 -11.83 -6.09 8.26
C HIS A 355 -12.62 -4.86 8.72
N GLN A 356 -12.04 -3.66 8.65
CA GLN A 356 -12.74 -2.41 8.94
C GLN A 356 -13.90 -2.13 7.98
N ILE A 357 -13.74 -2.45 6.70
CA ILE A 357 -14.79 -2.34 5.68
C ILE A 357 -15.91 -3.35 5.97
N TRP A 358 -15.56 -4.60 6.26
CA TRP A 358 -16.51 -5.64 6.60
C TRP A 358 -17.33 -5.27 7.85
N GLN A 359 -16.69 -4.70 8.87
CA GLN A 359 -17.37 -4.16 10.04
C GLN A 359 -18.31 -3.00 9.68
N LYS A 360 -17.87 -2.04 8.86
CA LYS A 360 -18.73 -0.92 8.40
C LYS A 360 -19.93 -1.37 7.57
N LEU A 361 -19.74 -2.34 6.67
CA LEU A 361 -20.81 -2.93 5.87
C LEU A 361 -21.81 -3.70 6.75
N ARG A 362 -21.31 -4.44 7.74
CA ARG A 362 -22.14 -5.14 8.73
C ARG A 362 -22.94 -4.15 9.59
N CYS A 363 -22.34 -3.05 10.03
CA CYS A 363 -23.02 -1.99 10.77
C CYS A 363 -24.05 -1.24 9.90
N ARG A 364 -23.76 -0.97 8.61
CA ARG A 364 -24.74 -0.38 7.68
C ARG A 364 -25.94 -1.30 7.44
N LYS A 365 -25.70 -2.60 7.24
CA LYS A 365 -26.75 -3.61 7.05
C LYS A 365 -27.59 -3.80 8.32
N MET A 366 -26.97 -3.68 9.49
CA MET A 366 -27.65 -3.75 10.78
C MET A 366 -28.47 -2.48 11.06
N ASN A 367 -27.94 -1.29 10.77
CA ASN A 367 -28.70 -0.04 10.90
C ASN A 367 -29.84 0.06 9.90
N SER A 368 -29.67 -0.39 8.65
CA SER A 368 -30.78 -0.44 7.68
C SER A 368 -31.87 -1.42 8.12
N PHE A 369 -31.49 -2.54 8.73
CA PHE A 369 -32.43 -3.49 9.28
C PHE A 369 -33.20 -2.90 10.48
N VAL A 370 -32.51 -2.28 11.44
CA VAL A 370 -33.14 -1.62 12.60
C VAL A 370 -34.11 -0.50 12.18
N VAL A 371 -33.73 0.34 11.20
CA VAL A 371 -34.61 1.40 10.68
C VAL A 371 -35.84 0.82 9.99
N SER A 372 -35.69 -0.27 9.24
CA SER A 372 -36.82 -0.94 8.56
C SER A 372 -37.79 -1.53 9.59
N THR A 373 -37.27 -2.15 10.65
CA THR A 373 -38.10 -2.73 11.72
C THR A 373 -38.79 -1.68 12.58
N SER A 374 -38.13 -0.53 12.87
CA SER A 374 -38.76 0.56 13.62
C SER A 374 -39.88 1.24 12.83
N VAL A 375 -39.73 1.39 11.51
CA VAL A 375 -40.77 1.96 10.64
C VAL A 375 -41.98 1.01 10.52
N ALA A 376 -41.74 -0.30 10.44
CA ALA A 376 -42.82 -1.29 10.43
C ALA A 376 -43.61 -1.33 11.75
N LEU A 377 -42.92 -1.20 12.90
CA LEU A 377 -43.55 -1.16 14.23
C LEU A 377 -44.33 0.13 14.50
N SER A 378 -43.91 1.27 13.94
CA SER A 378 -44.69 2.52 14.01
C SER A 378 -45.97 2.44 13.18
N GLN A 379 -45.92 1.84 11.99
CA GLN A 379 -47.10 1.68 11.12
C GLN A 379 -48.14 0.72 11.73
N SER A 380 -47.71 -0.39 12.34
CA SER A 380 -48.64 -1.32 13.03
C SER A 380 -49.30 -0.73 14.29
N ASN A 381 -48.69 0.28 14.90
CA ASN A 381 -49.25 0.95 16.08
C ASN A 381 -50.23 2.09 15.72
N GLU A 382 -50.13 2.64 14.51
CA GLU A 382 -51.13 3.59 13.98
C GLU A 382 -52.40 2.87 13.48
N ASP A 383 -52.25 1.72 12.82
CA ASP A 383 -53.41 0.94 12.33
C ASP A 383 -54.27 0.34 13.45
N ASN A 384 -53.73 0.16 14.66
CA ASN A 384 -54.49 -0.32 15.83
C ASN A 384 -55.15 0.82 16.66
N ARG A 385 -55.03 2.07 16.22
CA ARG A 385 -55.61 3.26 16.91
C ARG A 385 -56.74 3.93 16.14
N VAL A 386 -57.19 3.33 15.04
CA VAL A 386 -58.41 3.68 14.30
C VAL A 386 -59.43 2.58 14.55
#